data_AF-A0A2H1WER4-F1
#
_entry.id   AF-A0A2H1WER4-F1
#
_cell.length_a   1.000
_cell.length_b   1.000
_cell.length_c   1.000
_cell.angle_alpha   90.00
_cell.angle_beta   90.00
_cell.angle_gamma   90.00
#
_symmetry.space_group_name_H-M   'P 1'
#
loop_
_entity.id
_entity.type
_entity.pdbx_description
1 polymer ?
#
loop_
_entity_poly.entity_id
_entity_poly.type
_entity_poly.pdbx_seq_one_letter_code
_entity_poly.pdbx_strand_id
1 'polypeptide(L)'
;MLQKWKLIINNWINCYFNENNQDDRTVNIETLLNIISHLHENLNLDESKSSILEAHTVEGFLVEKYPEFKFENGTVESSNEDDVYLVASLLLFFVCVNSKDVDIKSAMCSKLSGDDQEIILKFTKSLLDCSPITLRDLQAAITEACGPEVASGPMKVAETPPALRSLHGEVRRLQAALDAERFDRNYLQEELARTNLRLEKL
;
A
#
# COMPACT_ATOMS: atom_id res chain seq x y z
N MET A 1 17.29 9.87 10.65
CA MET A 1 16.00 9.61 9.96
C MET A 1 14.94 10.62 10.42
N LEU A 2 13.94 10.98 9.60
CA LEU A 2 12.87 11.93 9.99
C LEU A 2 11.96 11.32 11.07
N GLN A 3 11.66 12.08 12.13
CA GLN A 3 10.80 11.58 13.24
C GLN A 3 9.38 11.23 12.78
N LYS A 4 8.82 12.05 11.87
CA LYS A 4 7.54 11.77 11.23
C LYS A 4 7.54 10.40 10.52
N TRP A 5 8.60 10.08 9.81
CA TRP A 5 8.73 8.80 9.13
C TRP A 5 8.85 7.64 10.12
N LYS A 6 9.63 7.79 11.20
CA LYS A 6 9.71 6.78 12.26
C LYS A 6 8.34 6.47 12.86
N LEU A 7 7.52 7.50 13.10
CA LEU A 7 6.15 7.34 13.59
C LEU A 7 5.27 6.57 12.60
N ILE A 8 5.33 6.92 11.30
CA ILE A 8 4.59 6.21 10.24
C ILE A 8 4.96 4.73 10.20
N ILE A 9 6.26 4.42 10.25
CA ILE A 9 6.74 3.03 10.26
C ILE A 9 6.23 2.28 11.50
N ASN A 10 6.28 2.88 12.68
CA ASN A 10 5.73 2.27 13.90
C ASN A 10 4.23 1.97 13.74
N ASN A 11 3.45 2.93 13.24
CA ASN A 11 2.02 2.76 13.01
C ASN A 11 1.73 1.64 12.00
N TRP A 12 2.53 1.56 10.93
CA TRP A 12 2.42 0.49 9.94
C TRP A 12 2.76 -0.88 10.54
N ILE A 13 3.83 -1.00 11.32
CA ILE A 13 4.19 -2.26 12.00
C ILE A 13 3.04 -2.71 12.93
N ASN A 14 2.42 -1.77 13.64
CA ASN A 14 1.25 -2.05 14.48
C ASN A 14 0.01 -2.54 13.70
N CYS A 15 -0.01 -2.41 12.37
CA CYS A 15 -1.08 -3.01 11.57
C CYS A 15 -0.99 -4.54 11.54
N TYR A 16 0.21 -5.12 11.68
CA TYR A 16 0.42 -6.58 11.70
C TYR A 16 0.08 -7.23 13.03
N PHE A 17 0.05 -6.46 14.12
CA PHE A 17 -0.14 -7.00 15.46
C PHE A 17 -1.51 -6.57 16.01
N ASN A 18 -2.29 -7.53 16.50
CA ASN A 18 -3.63 -7.28 17.03
C ASN A 18 -3.61 -6.43 18.32
N GLU A 19 -4.72 -5.72 18.56
CA GLU A 19 -4.94 -4.68 19.58
C GLU A 19 -4.77 -5.13 21.05
N ASN A 20 -4.51 -6.42 21.31
CA ASN A 20 -4.49 -6.96 22.66
C ASN A 20 -3.24 -6.60 23.48
N ASN A 21 -2.20 -6.03 22.85
CA ASN A 21 -1.00 -5.59 23.54
C ASN A 21 -0.73 -4.11 23.21
N GLN A 22 -1.23 -3.21 24.05
CA GLN A 22 -1.01 -1.75 24.00
C GLN A 22 0.42 -1.31 24.37
N ASP A 23 1.42 -2.16 24.17
CA ASP A 23 2.80 -1.70 24.29
C ASP A 23 3.20 -1.15 22.92
N ASP A 24 3.54 0.14 22.88
CA ASP A 24 4.17 0.79 21.74
C ASP A 24 5.39 -0.04 21.29
N ARG A 25 5.18 -0.91 20.30
CA ARG A 25 6.21 -1.82 19.83
C ARG A 25 7.25 -0.99 19.11
N THR A 26 8.44 -0.97 19.68
CA THR A 26 9.59 -0.29 19.10
C THR A 26 10.08 -1.09 17.89
N VAL A 27 10.30 -0.42 16.76
CA VAL A 27 10.90 -1.06 15.58
C VAL A 27 12.25 -1.67 15.96
N ASN A 28 12.37 -2.98 15.81
CA ASN A 28 13.60 -3.73 16.03
C ASN A 28 13.69 -4.92 15.07
N ILE A 29 14.86 -5.57 15.03
CA ILE A 29 15.12 -6.69 14.11
C ILE A 29 14.10 -7.83 14.32
N GLU A 30 13.73 -8.13 15.56
CA GLU A 30 12.76 -9.19 15.88
C GLU A 30 11.37 -8.90 15.28
N THR A 31 10.89 -7.66 15.40
CA THR A 31 9.61 -7.25 14.78
C THR A 31 9.65 -7.38 13.26
N LEU A 32 10.78 -7.03 12.62
CA LEU A 32 10.95 -7.17 11.17
C LEU A 32 11.00 -8.64 10.74
N LEU A 33 11.69 -9.50 11.49
CA LEU A 33 11.72 -10.95 11.24
C LEU A 33 10.33 -11.60 11.36
N ASN A 34 9.53 -11.17 12.33
CA ASN A 34 8.16 -11.65 12.47
C ASN A 34 7.30 -11.26 11.25
N ILE A 35 7.45 -10.04 10.73
CA ILE A 35 6.77 -9.60 9.51
C ILE A 35 7.27 -10.40 8.30
N ILE A 36 8.58 -10.58 8.14
CA ILE A 36 9.17 -11.39 7.05
C ILE A 36 8.61 -12.83 7.10
N SER A 37 8.52 -13.43 8.29
CA SER A 37 7.97 -14.78 8.48
C SER A 37 6.48 -14.84 8.09
N HIS A 38 5.68 -13.86 8.52
CA HIS A 38 4.28 -13.74 8.12
C HIS A 38 4.13 -13.59 6.61
N LEU A 39 4.97 -12.77 5.97
CA LEU A 39 4.95 -12.60 4.51
C LEU A 39 5.39 -13.87 3.79
N HIS A 40 6.38 -14.59 4.30
CA HIS A 40 6.80 -15.87 3.74
C HIS A 40 5.65 -16.89 3.74
N GLU A 41 4.90 -16.99 4.84
CA GLU A 41 3.75 -17.90 4.94
C GLU A 41 2.60 -17.49 4.02
N ASN A 42 2.31 -16.19 3.89
CA ASN A 42 1.13 -15.71 3.14
C ASN A 42 1.38 -15.45 1.65
N LEU A 43 2.62 -15.12 1.24
CA LEU A 43 2.97 -14.88 -0.17
C LEU A 43 3.33 -16.17 -0.92
N ASN A 44 3.79 -17.21 -0.24
CA ASN A 44 4.18 -18.49 -0.86
C ASN A 44 2.99 -19.45 -1.09
N LEU A 45 1.75 -19.02 -0.85
CA LEU A 45 0.53 -19.81 -1.11
C LEU A 45 0.16 -19.92 -2.61
N ASP A 46 0.90 -19.27 -3.51
CA ASP A 46 0.71 -19.36 -4.96
C ASP A 46 1.69 -20.39 -5.54
N GLU A 47 1.29 -21.68 -5.54
CA GLU A 47 2.09 -22.86 -5.94
C GLU A 47 2.70 -22.81 -7.37
N SER A 48 2.42 -21.76 -8.14
CA SER A 48 2.74 -21.66 -9.57
C SER A 48 3.97 -20.80 -9.90
N LYS A 49 4.60 -20.15 -8.91
CA LYS A 49 5.81 -19.35 -9.12
C LYS A 49 6.83 -19.66 -8.03
N SER A 50 8.10 -19.71 -8.42
CA SER A 50 9.26 -19.66 -7.52
C SER A 50 8.95 -18.78 -6.32
N SER A 51 9.21 -19.30 -5.12
CA SER A 51 9.05 -18.61 -3.84
C SER A 51 9.28 -17.10 -3.97
N ILE A 52 8.24 -16.30 -3.69
CA ILE A 52 8.31 -14.84 -3.84
C ILE A 52 9.23 -14.25 -2.77
N LEU A 53 9.50 -14.98 -1.71
CA LEU A 53 10.41 -14.60 -0.63
C LEU A 53 11.00 -15.87 -0.03
N GLU A 54 12.31 -16.08 -0.13
CA GLU A 54 13.02 -17.22 0.47
C GLU A 54 13.78 -16.83 1.75
N ALA A 55 13.95 -15.52 1.99
CA ALA A 55 14.67 -15.01 3.14
C ALA A 55 14.04 -15.39 4.50
N HIS A 56 14.90 -15.85 5.41
CA HIS A 56 14.57 -16.10 6.82
C HIS A 56 15.26 -15.10 7.77
N THR A 57 16.10 -14.22 7.24
CA THR A 57 16.77 -13.15 7.97
C THR A 57 16.53 -11.81 7.29
N VAL A 58 16.73 -10.71 8.03
CA VAL A 58 16.61 -9.35 7.50
C VAL A 58 17.66 -9.11 6.40
N GLU A 59 18.89 -9.56 6.61
CA GLU A 59 19.99 -9.44 5.65
C GLU A 59 19.71 -10.28 4.40
N GLY A 60 19.17 -11.49 4.59
CA GLY A 60 18.74 -12.35 3.48
C GLY A 60 17.69 -11.66 2.62
N PHE A 61 16.73 -10.98 3.25
CA PHE A 61 15.70 -10.21 2.54
C PHE A 61 16.30 -9.08 1.71
N LEU A 62 17.24 -8.33 2.27
CA LEU A 62 17.92 -7.25 1.56
C LEU A 62 18.72 -7.77 0.36
N VAL A 63 19.50 -8.84 0.54
CA VAL A 63 20.30 -9.42 -0.54
C VAL A 63 19.42 -10.00 -1.64
N GLU A 64 18.31 -10.63 -1.28
CA GLU A 64 17.38 -11.25 -2.23
C GLU A 64 16.57 -10.21 -3.02
N LYS A 65 16.04 -9.17 -2.36
CA LYS A 65 15.11 -8.20 -2.97
C LYS A 65 15.75 -6.90 -3.41
N TYR A 66 16.84 -6.50 -2.79
CA TYR A 66 17.53 -5.24 -3.03
C TYR A 66 19.06 -5.45 -3.11
N PRO A 67 19.57 -6.23 -4.08
CA PRO A 67 20.97 -6.66 -4.13
C PRO A 67 21.98 -5.51 -4.25
N GLU A 68 21.56 -4.35 -4.78
CA GLU A 68 22.41 -3.15 -4.88
C GLU A 68 22.28 -2.21 -3.66
N PHE A 69 21.37 -2.51 -2.74
CA PHE A 69 21.22 -1.73 -1.52
C PHE A 69 22.33 -2.09 -0.53
N LYS A 70 23.04 -1.05 -0.07
CA LYS A 70 24.07 -1.15 0.96
C LYS A 70 23.95 0.04 1.89
N PHE A 71 24.18 -0.21 3.18
CA PHE A 71 24.31 0.85 4.18
C PHE A 71 25.60 1.65 3.97
N GLU A 72 25.77 2.73 4.72
CA GLU A 72 26.96 3.60 4.62
C GLU A 72 28.27 2.84 4.92
N ASN A 73 28.21 1.80 5.75
CA ASN A 73 29.31 0.90 6.06
C ASN A 73 29.67 -0.06 4.90
N GLY A 74 28.91 -0.04 3.80
CA GLY A 74 29.06 -0.91 2.64
C GLY A 74 28.52 -2.33 2.81
N THR A 75 27.89 -2.64 3.94
CA THR A 75 27.29 -3.94 4.25
C THR A 75 25.75 -3.87 4.19
N VAL A 76 25.11 -5.02 4.42
CA VAL A 76 23.64 -5.16 4.56
C VAL A 76 23.23 -5.34 6.02
N GLU A 77 24.17 -5.22 6.95
CA GLU A 77 23.91 -5.37 8.38
C GLU A 77 23.58 -4.00 8.99
N SER A 78 22.42 -3.91 9.64
CA SER A 78 22.03 -2.70 10.37
C SER A 78 22.95 -2.49 11.57
N SER A 79 23.65 -1.36 11.59
CA SER A 79 24.62 -1.02 12.65
C SER A 79 24.02 -0.09 13.71
N ASN A 80 22.92 0.59 13.37
CA ASN A 80 22.25 1.56 14.23
C ASN A 80 20.73 1.49 14.08
N GLU A 81 20.01 2.23 14.93
CA GLU A 81 18.54 2.28 14.91
C GLU A 81 17.99 2.81 13.58
N ASP A 82 18.59 3.83 12.99
CA ASP A 82 18.14 4.40 11.71
C ASP A 82 18.23 3.39 10.56
N ASP A 83 19.27 2.55 10.56
CA ASP A 83 19.40 1.44 9.59
C ASP A 83 18.22 0.48 9.69
N VAL A 84 17.78 0.16 10.91
CA VAL A 84 16.60 -0.71 11.13
C VAL A 84 15.34 -0.06 10.55
N TYR A 85 15.15 1.25 10.71
CA TYR A 85 14.04 1.97 10.07
C TYR A 85 14.15 1.99 8.54
N LEU A 86 15.35 2.04 7.98
CA LEU A 86 15.56 1.96 6.53
C LEU A 86 15.18 0.57 6.01
N VAL A 87 15.57 -0.51 6.71
CA VAL A 87 15.09 -1.87 6.39
C VAL A 87 13.56 -1.93 6.45
N ALA A 88 12.97 -1.42 7.53
CA ALA A 88 11.51 -1.40 7.69
C ALA A 88 10.82 -0.66 6.53
N SER A 89 11.44 0.40 6.02
CA SER A 89 10.95 1.16 4.87
C SER A 89 10.98 0.35 3.57
N LEU A 90 12.04 -0.43 3.35
CA LEU A 90 12.13 -1.36 2.22
C LEU A 90 11.11 -2.50 2.34
N LEU A 91 10.90 -3.00 3.56
CA LEU A 91 9.89 -4.02 3.82
C LEU A 91 8.47 -3.49 3.56
N LEU A 92 8.16 -2.27 4.01
CA LEU A 92 6.91 -1.57 3.68
C LEU A 92 6.74 -1.45 2.16
N PHE A 93 7.76 -0.97 1.44
CA PHE A 93 7.72 -0.85 -0.01
C PHE A 93 7.44 -2.21 -0.67
N PHE A 94 8.16 -3.26 -0.27
CA PHE A 94 7.95 -4.62 -0.75
C PHE A 94 6.50 -5.07 -0.57
N VAL A 95 5.92 -4.84 0.61
CA VAL A 95 4.53 -5.17 0.93
C VAL A 95 3.56 -4.38 0.06
N CYS A 96 3.76 -3.07 -0.08
CA CYS A 96 2.88 -2.23 -0.91
C CYS A 96 2.86 -2.69 -2.38
N VAL A 97 3.99 -3.13 -2.92
CA VAL A 97 4.11 -3.52 -4.33
C VAL A 97 3.72 -4.98 -4.60
N ASN A 98 4.13 -5.91 -3.73
CA ASN A 98 4.02 -7.35 -4.00
C ASN A 98 2.89 -8.02 -3.22
N SER A 99 2.42 -7.42 -2.14
CA SER A 99 1.47 -8.11 -1.27
C SER A 99 0.10 -8.24 -1.92
N LYS A 100 -0.38 -9.48 -2.01
CA LYS A 100 -1.79 -9.81 -2.26
C LYS A 100 -2.59 -9.96 -0.95
N ASP A 101 -1.93 -9.82 0.20
CA ASP A 101 -2.57 -9.92 1.51
C ASP A 101 -3.61 -8.80 1.63
N VAL A 102 -4.89 -9.20 1.59
CA VAL A 102 -6.03 -8.29 1.67
C VAL A 102 -6.20 -7.79 3.10
N ASP A 103 -5.83 -8.58 4.10
CA ASP A 103 -5.99 -8.27 5.51
C ASP A 103 -5.04 -7.16 5.91
N ILE A 104 -3.77 -7.20 5.48
CA ILE A 104 -2.83 -6.11 5.76
C ILE A 104 -3.22 -4.81 5.06
N LYS A 105 -3.69 -4.86 3.80
CA LYS A 105 -4.15 -3.66 3.10
C LYS A 105 -5.38 -3.06 3.79
N SER A 106 -6.31 -3.90 4.21
CA SER A 106 -7.48 -3.48 5.00
C SER A 106 -7.07 -2.87 6.34
N ALA A 107 -6.10 -3.47 7.04
CA ALA A 107 -5.56 -2.96 8.29
C ALA A 107 -4.87 -1.60 8.10
N MET A 108 -4.06 -1.44 7.06
CA MET A 108 -3.43 -0.15 6.73
C MET A 108 -4.47 0.94 6.45
N CYS A 109 -5.51 0.63 5.66
CA CYS A 109 -6.56 1.59 5.33
C CYS A 109 -7.45 1.97 6.54
N SER A 110 -7.58 1.09 7.53
CA SER A 110 -8.44 1.31 8.70
C SER A 110 -7.71 1.89 9.92
N LYS A 111 -6.45 1.49 10.15
CA LYS A 111 -5.68 1.88 11.33
C LYS A 111 -4.76 3.08 11.11
N LEU A 112 -4.26 3.29 9.89
CA LEU A 112 -3.41 4.44 9.58
C LEU A 112 -4.27 5.69 9.34
N SER A 113 -3.74 6.85 9.74
CA SER A 113 -4.38 8.12 9.39
C SER A 113 -4.35 8.35 7.87
N GLY A 114 -5.31 9.13 7.36
CA GLY A 114 -5.34 9.47 5.93
C GLY A 114 -4.05 10.16 5.45
N ASP A 115 -3.45 10.98 6.31
CA ASP A 115 -2.17 11.65 6.05
C ASP A 115 -1.02 10.64 5.95
N ASP A 116 -0.95 9.66 6.87
CA ASP A 116 0.07 8.61 6.83
C ASP A 116 -0.07 7.75 5.57
N GLN A 117 -1.31 7.40 5.19
CA GLN A 117 -1.60 6.65 3.97
C GLN A 117 -1.13 7.41 2.72
N GLU A 118 -1.39 8.73 2.65
CA GLU A 118 -0.93 9.56 1.54
C GLU A 118 0.60 9.64 1.47
N ILE A 119 1.27 9.77 2.61
CA ILE A 119 2.74 9.81 2.68
C ILE A 119 3.34 8.47 2.24
N ILE A 120 2.80 7.34 2.70
CA ILE A 120 3.22 6.01 2.25
C ILE A 120 3.02 5.84 0.74
N LEU A 121 1.89 6.34 0.20
CA LEU A 121 1.63 6.27 -1.24
C LEU A 121 2.63 7.11 -2.05
N LYS A 122 2.96 8.33 -1.59
CA LYS A 122 4.00 9.18 -2.21
C LYS A 122 5.36 8.52 -2.18
N PHE A 123 5.74 7.97 -1.03
CA PHE A 123 6.99 7.21 -0.85
C PHE A 123 7.07 6.03 -1.82
N THR A 124 6.03 5.20 -1.87
CA THR A 124 5.97 4.02 -2.74
C THR A 124 6.08 4.43 -4.21
N LYS A 125 5.39 5.51 -4.61
CA LYS A 125 5.46 6.02 -5.98
C LYS A 125 6.86 6.52 -6.35
N SER A 126 7.52 7.25 -5.46
CA SER A 126 8.88 7.77 -5.68
C SER A 126 9.87 6.60 -5.89
N LEU A 127 9.75 5.53 -5.11
CA LEU A 127 10.62 4.35 -5.25
C LEU A 127 10.30 3.45 -6.46
N LEU A 128 9.08 3.45 -6.98
CA LEU A 128 8.74 2.67 -8.18
C LEU A 128 9.53 3.12 -9.42
N ASP A 129 9.94 4.39 -9.46
CA ASP A 129 10.73 4.95 -10.54
C ASP A 129 12.24 4.66 -10.37
N CYS A 130 12.65 4.08 -9.24
CA CYS A 130 14.04 3.72 -8.93
C CYS A 130 14.29 2.25 -9.22
N SER A 131 15.13 1.95 -10.21
CA SER A 131 15.63 0.60 -10.47
C SER A 131 17.08 0.66 -10.97
N PRO A 132 18.06 0.22 -10.17
CA PRO A 132 17.97 -0.37 -8.83
C PRO A 132 17.75 0.66 -7.70
N ILE A 133 17.24 0.21 -6.54
CA ILE A 133 17.03 1.08 -5.36
C ILE A 133 18.33 1.16 -4.55
N THR A 134 18.86 2.37 -4.36
CA THR A 134 20.02 2.62 -3.50
C THR A 134 19.61 3.28 -2.17
N LEU A 135 20.55 3.35 -1.22
CA LEU A 135 20.35 4.08 0.05
C LEU A 135 19.95 5.55 -0.19
N ARG A 136 20.56 6.20 -1.18
CA ARG A 136 20.27 7.60 -1.50
C ARG A 136 18.86 7.77 -2.04
N ASP A 137 18.41 6.86 -2.90
CA ASP A 137 17.06 6.87 -3.44
C ASP A 137 16.03 6.69 -2.33
N LEU A 138 16.29 5.76 -1.41
CA LEU A 138 15.43 5.53 -0.24
C LEU A 138 15.32 6.78 0.65
N GLN A 139 16.44 7.40 0.99
CA GLN A 139 16.46 8.61 1.81
C GLN A 139 15.79 9.80 1.12
N ALA A 140 16.00 9.95 -0.19
CA ALA A 140 15.36 10.98 -1.01
C ALA A 140 13.84 10.78 -1.06
N ALA A 141 13.38 9.55 -1.32
CA ALA A 141 11.96 9.21 -1.34
C ALA A 141 11.27 9.49 -0.01
N ILE A 142 11.92 9.17 1.12
CA ILE A 142 11.36 9.45 2.46
C ILE A 142 11.23 10.97 2.70
N THR A 143 12.27 11.72 2.33
CA THR A 143 12.32 13.17 2.52
C THR A 143 11.30 13.88 1.65
N GLU A 144 11.15 13.45 0.40
CA GLU A 144 10.14 13.96 -0.53
C GLU A 144 8.72 13.65 -0.02
N ALA A 145 8.47 12.41 0.40
CA ALA A 145 7.15 11.96 0.86
C ALA A 145 6.69 12.67 2.14
N CYS A 146 7.59 12.90 3.09
CA CYS A 146 7.26 13.62 4.32
C CYS A 146 7.02 15.13 4.09
N GLY A 147 7.55 15.68 2.99
CA GLY A 147 7.53 17.10 2.66
C GLY A 147 8.39 17.95 3.61
N PRO A 148 8.62 19.24 3.28
CA PRO A 148 9.11 20.19 4.27
C PRO A 148 8.07 20.32 5.39
N GLU A 149 8.50 20.28 6.66
CA GLU A 149 7.65 20.64 7.81
C GLU A 149 7.23 22.12 7.67
N VAL A 150 6.17 22.37 6.91
CA VAL A 150 5.55 23.69 6.86
C VAL A 150 4.63 23.77 8.06
N ALA A 151 4.99 24.66 8.97
CA ALA A 151 4.20 25.08 10.11
C ALA A 151 2.70 25.15 9.80
N SER A 152 1.91 24.69 10.76
CA SER A 152 0.45 24.78 10.84
C SER A 152 -0.09 26.14 10.36
N GLY A 153 -0.50 26.19 9.09
CA GLY A 153 -1.42 27.17 8.56
C GLY A 153 -2.79 26.51 8.37
N PRO A 154 -3.92 27.21 8.63
CA PRO A 154 -5.23 26.63 8.41
C PRO A 154 -5.34 26.19 6.94
N MET A 155 -5.60 24.91 6.71
CA MET A 155 -5.93 24.35 5.41
C MET A 155 -7.06 25.18 4.79
N LYS A 156 -6.69 26.11 3.91
CA LYS A 156 -7.61 26.52 2.85
C LYS A 156 -7.71 25.31 1.94
N VAL A 157 -8.89 24.71 1.92
CA VAL A 157 -9.33 23.69 0.98
C VAL A 157 -8.81 24.07 -0.40
N ALA A 158 -7.74 23.40 -0.84
CA ALA A 158 -7.21 23.56 -2.17
C ALA A 158 -8.27 23.00 -3.12
N GLU A 159 -8.79 23.85 -3.99
CA GLU A 159 -9.73 23.45 -5.02
C GLU A 159 -9.19 22.24 -5.79
N THR A 160 -10.05 21.24 -5.99
CA THR A 160 -9.73 20.01 -6.70
C THR A 160 -9.12 20.33 -8.07
N PRO A 161 -7.95 19.75 -8.44
CA PRO A 161 -7.29 20.01 -9.71
C PRO A 161 -8.23 19.79 -10.91
N PRO A 162 -8.15 20.61 -11.98
CA PRO A 162 -9.09 20.57 -13.11
C PRO A 162 -9.28 19.19 -13.75
N ALA A 163 -8.21 18.39 -13.79
CA ALA A 163 -8.23 17.04 -14.35
C ALA A 163 -9.15 16.06 -13.57
N LEU A 164 -9.29 16.23 -12.25
CA LEU A 164 -10.14 15.39 -11.39
C LEU A 164 -11.62 15.83 -11.40
N ARG A 165 -11.93 17.08 -11.76
CA ARG A 165 -13.33 17.50 -12.04
C ARG A 165 -13.86 16.82 -13.31
N SER A 166 -13.02 16.69 -14.34
CA SER A 166 -13.39 16.03 -15.60
C SER A 166 -13.74 14.55 -15.38
N LEU A 167 -12.98 13.85 -14.53
CA LEU A 167 -13.22 12.43 -14.25
C LEU A 167 -14.52 12.21 -13.45
N HIS A 168 -14.83 13.06 -12.46
CA HIS A 168 -16.09 12.99 -11.73
C HIS A 168 -17.32 13.24 -12.62
N GLY A 169 -17.21 14.18 -13.56
CA GLY A 169 -18.24 14.41 -14.58
C GLY A 169 -18.46 13.17 -15.43
N GLU A 170 -17.38 12.53 -15.85
CA GLU A 170 -17.42 11.33 -16.68
C GLU A 170 -17.98 10.11 -15.94
N VAL A 171 -17.59 9.91 -14.67
CA VAL A 171 -18.16 8.84 -13.82
C VAL A 171 -19.65 9.04 -13.62
N ARG A 172 -20.12 10.27 -13.37
CA ARG A 172 -21.55 10.56 -13.25
C ARG A 172 -22.30 10.29 -14.55
N ARG A 173 -21.70 10.64 -15.69
CA ARG A 173 -22.27 10.40 -17.03
C ARG A 173 -22.35 8.91 -17.34
N LEU A 174 -21.29 8.15 -17.03
CA LEU A 174 -21.24 6.70 -17.22
C LEU A 174 -22.21 5.96 -16.29
N GLN A 175 -22.36 6.43 -15.04
CA GLN A 175 -23.36 5.89 -14.12
C GLN A 175 -24.78 6.10 -14.64
N ALA A 176 -25.10 7.30 -15.13
CA ALA A 176 -26.40 7.58 -15.73
C ALA A 176 -26.67 6.73 -16.98
N ALA A 177 -25.66 6.51 -17.83
CA ALA A 177 -25.78 5.63 -19.00
C ALA A 177 -26.00 4.17 -18.59
N LEU A 178 -25.28 3.69 -17.57
CA LEU A 178 -25.44 2.33 -17.04
C LEU A 178 -26.84 2.11 -16.44
N ASP A 179 -27.36 3.10 -15.73
CA ASP A 179 -28.69 3.03 -15.13
C ASP A 179 -29.81 3.06 -16.19
N ALA A 180 -29.62 3.80 -17.29
CA ALA A 180 -30.53 3.76 -18.45
C ALA A 180 -30.54 2.39 -19.15
N GLU A 181 -29.36 1.81 -19.42
CA GLU A 181 -29.25 0.47 -20.01
C GLU A 181 -29.87 -0.63 -19.12
N ARG A 182 -29.72 -0.50 -17.80
CA ARG A 182 -30.36 -1.42 -16.85
C ARG A 182 -31.88 -1.31 -16.88
N PHE A 183 -32.41 -0.08 -17.00
CA PHE A 183 -33.83 0.16 -17.12
C PHE A 183 -34.39 -0.46 -18.41
N ASP A 184 -33.74 -0.19 -19.55
CA ASP A 184 -34.17 -0.72 -20.85
C ASP A 184 -34.13 -2.25 -20.89
N ARG A 185 -33.09 -2.87 -20.34
CA ARG A 185 -33.00 -4.33 -20.22
C ARG A 185 -34.14 -4.91 -19.38
N ASN A 186 -34.46 -4.30 -18.25
CA ASN A 186 -35.54 -4.77 -17.38
C ASN A 186 -36.90 -4.62 -18.08
N TYR A 187 -37.12 -3.51 -18.79
CA TYR A 187 -38.33 -3.29 -19.58
C TYR A 187 -38.48 -4.35 -20.68
N LEU A 188 -37.42 -4.64 -21.43
CA LEU A 188 -37.43 -5.68 -22.47
C LEU A 188 -37.67 -7.08 -21.89
N GLN A 189 -37.11 -7.39 -20.72
CA GLN A 189 -37.37 -8.65 -20.02
C GLN A 189 -38.83 -8.79 -19.59
N GLU A 190 -39.46 -7.71 -19.12
CA GLU A 190 -40.88 -7.71 -18.79
C GLU A 190 -41.78 -7.88 -20.02
N GLU A 191 -41.48 -7.18 -21.12
CA GLU A 191 -42.24 -7.32 -22.37
C GLU A 191 -42.09 -8.72 -22.99
N LEU A 192 -40.88 -9.31 -22.92
CA LEU A 192 -40.64 -10.68 -23.33
C LEU A 192 -41.47 -11.67 -22.48
N ALA A 193 -41.46 -11.50 -21.14
CA ALA A 193 -42.24 -12.33 -20.24
C ALA A 193 -43.76 -12.22 -20.52
N ARG A 194 -44.27 -11.01 -20.76
CA ARG A 194 -45.68 -10.80 -21.14
C ARG A 194 -46.02 -11.45 -22.48
N THR A 195 -45.11 -11.39 -23.45
CA THR A 195 -45.32 -11.98 -24.78
C THR A 195 -45.33 -13.51 -24.70
N ASN A 196 -44.39 -14.12 -23.98
CA ASN A 196 -44.36 -15.56 -23.75
C ASN A 196 -45.62 -16.06 -23.04
N LEU A 197 -46.09 -15.32 -22.03
CA LEU A 197 -47.31 -15.67 -21.30
C LEU A 197 -48.59 -15.52 -22.13
N ARG A 198 -48.57 -14.69 -23.18
CA ARG A 198 -49.66 -14.61 -24.19
C ARG A 198 -49.59 -15.76 -25.19
N LEU A 199 -48.39 -16.21 -25.56
CA LEU A 199 -48.18 -17.36 -26.43
C LEU A 199 -48.58 -18.68 -25.76
N GLU A 200 -48.33 -18.86 -24.46
CA GLU A 200 -48.74 -20.05 -23.70
C GLU A 200 -50.27 -20.17 -23.51
N LYS A 201 -51.02 -19.10 -23.81
CA LYS A 201 -52.50 -19.06 -23.69
C LYS A 201 -53.22 -19.26 -25.02
N LEU A 202 -52.50 -19.47 -26.12
CA LEU A 202 -53.01 -19.82 -27.45
C LEU A 202 -52.85 -21.32 -27.69
#